data_AF-A0A6L3VUK4-F1
#
_entry.id   AF-A0A6L3VUK4-F1
#
_cell.length_a   1.000
_cell.length_b   1.000
_cell.length_c   1.000
_cell.angle_alpha   90.00
_cell.angle_beta   90.00
_cell.angle_gamma   90.00
#
_symmetry.space_group_name_H-M   'P 1'
#
loop_
_entity.id
_entity.type
_entity.pdbx_description
1 polymer ?
#
loop_
_entity_poly.entity_id
_entity_poly.type
_entity_poly.pdbx_seq_one_letter_code
_entity_poly.pdbx_strand_id
1 'polypeptide(L)' 'MAADFPDWAIWPSDAGHWYATRRADLPKELRGGGVWVTVDAGDLAGLRAELETQAERLQARRSEVLAEGGGDR' A
#
# COMPACT_ATOMS: atom_id res chain seq x y z
N MET A 1 3.03 2.30 14.96
CA MET A 1 3.23 2.30 13.50
C MET A 1 3.34 0.90 12.91
N ALA A 2 4.39 0.11 13.16
CA ALA A 2 4.48 -1.24 12.59
C ALA A 2 3.31 -2.16 13.00
N ALA A 3 2.79 -1.99 14.23
CA ALA A 3 1.59 -2.69 14.70
C ALA A 3 0.29 -2.23 14.00
N ASP A 4 0.24 -0.98 13.52
CA ASP A 4 -0.93 -0.41 12.85
C ASP A 4 -1.01 -0.84 11.38
N PHE A 5 0.12 -1.28 10.81
CA PHE A 5 0.26 -1.69 9.41
C PHE A 5 0.92 -3.07 9.33
N PRO A 6 0.25 -4.15 9.79
CA PRO A 6 0.84 -5.49 9.86
C PRO A 6 1.25 -6.06 8.49
N ASP A 7 0.60 -5.60 7.42
CA ASP A 7 0.92 -5.99 6.04
C ASP A 7 2.20 -5.34 5.49
N TRP A 8 2.82 -4.43 6.26
CA TRP A 8 4.00 -3.69 5.85
C TRP A 8 5.20 -4.03 6.74
N ALA A 9 6.35 -4.22 6.10
CA ALA A 9 7.64 -4.13 6.76
C ALA A 9 8.06 -2.67 6.68
N ILE A 10 8.33 -2.05 7.83
CA ILE A 10 8.69 -0.62 7.96
C ILE A 10 10.07 -0.53 8.59
N TRP A 11 10.96 0.27 8.01
CA TRP A 11 12.30 0.48 8.54
C TRP A 11 12.82 1.90 8.24
N PRO A 12 13.61 2.49 9.15
CA PRO A 12 14.36 3.70 8.85
C PRO A 12 15.51 3.38 7.88
N SER A 13 15.88 4.37 7.08
CA SER A 13 17.09 4.40 6.26
C SER A 13 18.15 5.30 6.88
N ASP A 14 19.41 5.01 6.60
CA ASP A 14 20.57 5.74 7.11
C ASP A 14 20.61 7.22 6.66
N ALA A 15 19.87 7.57 5.61
CA ALA A 15 19.74 8.94 5.11
C ALA A 15 18.66 9.77 5.84
N GLY A 16 18.04 9.25 6.90
CA GLY A 16 16.95 9.91 7.63
C GLY A 16 15.57 9.70 7.02
N HIS A 17 15.48 8.98 5.91
CA HIS A 17 14.23 8.58 5.28
C HIS A 17 13.61 7.35 5.96
N TRP A 18 12.32 7.16 5.77
CA TRP A 18 11.58 5.99 6.21
C TRP A 18 11.06 5.23 5.00
N TYR A 19 11.18 3.92 5.03
CA TYR A 19 10.72 3.04 3.96
C TYR A 19 9.71 2.05 4.50
N ALA A 20 8.77 1.67 3.64
CA ALA A 20 7.91 0.53 3.87
C ALA A 20 7.75 -0.30 2.60
N THR A 21 7.78 -1.62 2.76
CA THR A 21 7.43 -2.56 1.68
C THR A 21 6.40 -3.56 2.17
N ARG A 22 5.42 -3.88 1.33
CA ARG A 22 4.39 -4.88 1.66
C ARG A 22 5.02 -6.26 1.84
N ARG A 23 4.59 -6.96 2.89
CA ARG A 23 5.00 -8.33 3.19
C ARG A 23 4.24 -9.36 2.36
N ALA A 24 2.98 -9.05 2.02
CA ALA A 24 2.12 -9.93 1.25
C ALA A 24 2.13 -9.54 -0.22
N ASP A 25 2.20 -10.55 -1.10
CA ASP A 25 2.02 -10.34 -2.51
C ASP A 25 0.61 -9.85 -2.81
N LEU A 26 0.52 -8.73 -3.51
CA LEU A 26 -0.73 -8.27 -4.10
C LEU A 26 -1.04 -9.09 -5.36
N PRO A 27 -2.28 -9.59 -5.53
CA PRO A 27 -2.75 -10.13 -6.80
C PRO A 27 -2.51 -9.15 -7.95
N LYS A 28 -2.22 -9.65 -9.16
CA LYS A 28 -1.85 -8.83 -10.32
C LYS A 28 -2.92 -7.79 -10.66
N GLU A 29 -4.18 -8.15 -10.49
CA GLU A 29 -5.37 -7.33 -10.75
C GLU A 29 -5.43 -6.10 -9.84
N LEU A 30 -4.78 -6.18 -8.67
CA LEU A 30 -4.70 -5.11 -7.69
C LEU A 30 -3.40 -4.28 -7.78
N ARG A 31 -2.39 -4.71 -8.56
CA ARG A 31 -1.11 -3.98 -8.75
C ARG A 31 -1.20 -2.81 -9.75
N GLY A 32 -2.35 -2.17 -9.86
CA GLY A 32 -2.63 -1.05 -10.77
C GLY A 32 -3.20 0.16 -10.03
N GLY A 33 -3.59 1.21 -10.76
CA GLY A 33 -4.31 2.36 -10.17
C GLY A 33 -3.52 3.15 -9.13
N GLY A 34 -2.18 3.14 -9.21
CA GLY A 34 -1.32 3.84 -8.25
C GLY A 34 -1.23 3.17 -6.88
N VAL A 35 -1.53 1.86 -6.79
CA VAL A 35 -1.20 1.01 -5.63
C VAL A 35 0.28 0.61 -5.71
N TRP A 36 1.06 1.14 -4.79
CA TRP A 36 2.48 0.85 -4.66
C TRP A 36 2.72 -0.26 -3.62
N VAL A 37 3.73 -1.08 -3.90
CA VAL A 37 4.19 -2.16 -3.00
C VAL A 37 5.36 -1.73 -2.12
N THR A 38 6.03 -0.64 -2.49
CA THR A 38 7.13 0.00 -1.76
C THR A 38 6.89 1.50 -1.77
N VAL A 39 7.02 2.12 -0.61
CA VAL A 39 6.86 3.56 -0.42
C VAL A 39 7.99 4.10 0.46
N ASP A 40 8.35 5.34 0.26
CA ASP A 40 9.32 6.06 1.07
C ASP A 40 8.80 7.45 1.46
N ALA A 41 9.30 7.96 2.57
CA ALA A 41 9.04 9.33 3.01
C ALA A 41 10.23 9.89 3.77
N GLY A 42 10.33 11.21 3.85
CA GLY A 42 11.40 11.88 4.60
C GLY A 42 11.28 11.76 6.12
N ASP A 43 10.12 11.38 6.64
CA ASP A 43 9.89 11.18 8.07
C ASP A 43 8.78 10.15 8.33
N LEU A 44 8.58 9.83 9.60
CA LEU A 44 7.59 8.86 10.05
C LEU A 44 6.14 9.30 9.76
N ALA A 45 5.85 10.59 9.83
CA ALA A 45 4.51 11.14 9.64
C ALA A 45 4.11 11.09 8.16
N GLY A 46 5.04 11.46 7.27
CA GLY A 46 4.91 11.31 5.83
C GLY A 46 4.74 9.85 5.44
N LEU A 47 5.53 8.94 6.03
CA LEU A 47 5.37 7.51 5.74
C LEU A 47 3.98 7.02 6.18
N ARG A 48 3.48 7.46 7.33
CA ARG A 48 2.13 7.11 7.81
C ARG A 48 1.05 7.59 6.84
N ALA A 49 1.13 8.83 6.38
CA ALA A 49 0.17 9.38 5.42
C ALA A 49 0.21 8.63 4.08
N GLU A 50 1.39 8.23 3.62
CA GLU A 50 1.54 7.44 2.40
C GLU A 50 0.95 6.04 2.57
N LEU A 51 1.18 5.37 3.71
CA LEU A 51 0.57 4.07 4.01
C LEU A 51 -0.96 4.12 4.06
N GLU A 52 -1.54 5.17 4.64
CA GLU A 52 -2.99 5.42 4.64
C GLU A 52 -3.50 5.60 3.21
N THR A 53 -2.82 6.40 2.40
CA THR A 53 -3.14 6.61 0.98
C THR A 53 -3.10 5.29 0.19
N GLN A 54 -2.08 4.45 0.42
CA GLN A 54 -1.98 3.14 -0.23
C GLN A 54 -3.08 2.17 0.23
N ALA A 55 -3.57 2.29 1.46
CA ALA A 55 -4.70 1.50 1.94
C ALA A 55 -5.99 1.93 1.23
N GLU A 56 -6.24 3.24 1.10
CA GLU A 56 -7.41 3.77 0.39
C GLU A 56 -7.41 3.35 -1.09
N ARG A 57 -6.28 3.53 -1.79
CA ARG A 57 -6.15 3.12 -3.19
C ARG A 57 -6.35 1.62 -3.40
N LEU A 58 -5.84 0.80 -2.48
CA LEU A 58 -6.05 -0.64 -2.55
C LEU A 58 -7.53 -1.02 -2.40
N GLN A 59 -8.25 -0.34 -1.51
CA GLN A 59 -9.68 -0.59 -1.32
C GLN A 59 -10.52 -0.11 -2.51
N ALA A 60 -10.17 1.05 -3.08
CA ALA A 60 -10.76 1.51 -4.33
C ALA A 60 -10.52 0.49 -5.46
N ARG A 61 -9.27 0.03 -5.66
CA ARG A 61 -8.94 -0.94 -6.69
C ARG A 61 -9.63 -2.29 -6.48
N ARG A 62 -9.75 -2.75 -5.24
CA ARG A 62 -10.54 -3.95 -4.91
C ARG A 62 -12.00 -3.79 -5.30
N SER A 63 -12.59 -2.64 -5.04
CA SER A 63 -13.98 -2.35 -5.38
C SER A 63 -14.19 -2.31 -6.89
N GLU A 64 -13.26 -1.73 -7.64
CA GLU A 64 -13.24 -1.75 -9.10
C GLU A 64 -13.16 -3.19 -9.64
N VAL A 65 -12.20 -3.99 -9.17
CA VAL A 65 -12.04 -5.39 -9.63
C VAL A 65 -13.30 -6.23 -9.33
N LEU A 66 -13.96 -6.00 -8.18
CA LEU A 66 -15.23 -6.66 -7.86
C LEU A 66 -16.37 -6.23 -8.80
N ALA A 67 -16.42 -4.94 -9.17
CA ALA A 67 -17.40 -4.43 -10.13
C ALA A 67 -17.14 -4.94 -11.57
N GLU A 68 -15.86 -5.05 -11.96
CA GLU A 68 -15.41 -5.59 -13.25
C GLU A 68 -15.68 -7.10 -13.36
N GLY A 69 -15.41 -7.87 -12.29
CA GLY A 69 -15.58 -9.33 -12.25
C GLY A 69 -17.02 -9.81 -12.08
N GLY A 70 -17.96 -8.93 -11.77
CA GLY A 70 -19.39 -9.25 -11.62
C GLY A 70 -20.19 -9.31 -12.92
N GLY A 71 -19.55 -9.07 -14.07
CA GLY A 71 -20.19 -8.95 -15.39
C GLY A 71 -20.31 -10.22 -16.22
N ASP A 72 -19.89 -11.39 -15.69
CA ASP A 72 -20.01 -12.67 -16.40
C ASP A 72 -21.11 -13.53 -15.74
N ARG A 73 -22.35 -13.31 -16.14
CA ARG A 73 -23.47 -14.21 -15.88
C ARG A 73 -24.45 -14.21 -17.03
#